data_AF-A0A1E5L3K8-F1
#
_entry.id   AF-A0A1E5L3K8-F1
#
_cell.length_a   1.000
_cell.length_b   1.000
_cell.length_c   1.000
_cell.angle_alpha   90.00
_cell.angle_beta   90.00
_cell.angle_gamma   90.00
#
_symmetry.space_group_name_H-M   'P 1'
#
loop_
_entity.id
_entity.type
_entity.pdbx_description
1 polymer ?
#
loop_
_entity_poly.entity_id
_entity_poly.type
_entity_poly.pdbx_seq_one_letter_code
_entity_poly.pdbx_strand_id
1 'polypeptide(L)'
;MKSYIIDTGNPDQQLIMSNIIVSYEDFKSGNPYNTTFNVSVISGNYSGISEFEYNIEDFVRFVKEIKDLYDFKTKTVELNDICYGSGVKFCLDKTGHVTVSGRLYGIAMEHSITFTFITDQTALEAFSIQLYNDFVIKKVQEFN
;
A
#
# COMPACT_ATOMS: atom_id res chain seq x y z
N MET A 1 -4.71 -0.48 16.61
CA MET A 1 -4.43 -1.31 15.42
C MET A 1 -3.17 -0.75 14.76
N LYS A 2 -2.31 -1.58 14.16
CA LYS A 2 -1.05 -1.10 13.56
C LYS A 2 -1.34 -0.40 12.22
N SER A 3 -0.58 0.65 11.91
CA SER A 3 -0.61 1.36 10.64
C SER A 3 0.80 1.50 10.06
N TYR A 4 0.88 1.67 8.75
CA TYR A 4 2.10 1.87 7.98
C TYR A 4 1.94 3.17 7.20
N ILE A 5 2.87 4.10 7.39
CA ILE A 5 2.70 5.49 6.96
C ILE A 5 3.88 5.89 6.07
N ILE A 6 3.59 6.50 4.94
CA ILE A 6 4.53 7.34 4.21
C ILE A 6 4.31 8.77 4.70
N ASP A 7 5.25 9.24 5.51
CA ASP A 7 5.25 10.61 6.05
C ASP A 7 6.33 11.42 5.34
N THR A 8 5.89 12.43 4.59
CA THR A 8 6.77 13.30 3.81
C THR A 8 7.38 14.42 4.66
N GLY A 9 7.04 14.52 5.95
CA GLY A 9 7.30 15.70 6.78
C GLY A 9 6.34 16.86 6.50
N ASN A 10 5.49 16.74 5.48
CA ASN A 10 4.38 17.63 5.20
C ASN A 10 3.07 16.94 5.60
N PRO A 11 2.31 17.48 6.59
CA PRO A 11 1.05 16.87 7.02
C PRO A 11 -0.02 16.80 5.92
N ASP A 12 0.11 17.61 4.88
CA ASP A 12 -0.82 17.64 3.75
C ASP A 12 -0.46 16.60 2.66
N GLN A 13 0.55 15.77 2.89
CA GLN A 13 1.02 14.75 1.93
C GLN A 13 1.35 13.46 2.66
N GLN A 14 0.39 12.56 2.70
CA GLN A 14 0.50 11.30 3.43
C GLN A 14 -0.21 10.16 2.70
N LEU A 15 0.34 8.96 2.84
CA LEU A 15 -0.35 7.72 2.54
C LEU A 15 -0.29 6.80 3.75
N ILE A 16 -1.43 6.24 4.14
CA ILE A 16 -1.56 5.39 5.33
C ILE A 16 -2.23 4.09 4.91
N MET A 17 -1.58 2.97 5.22
CA MET A 17 -2.18 1.65 5.22
C MET A 17 -2.49 1.22 6.65
N SER A 18 -3.71 0.77 6.91
CA SER A 18 -4.15 0.41 8.26
C SER A 18 -5.17 -0.71 8.25
N ASN A 19 -5.46 -1.27 9.42
CA ASN A 19 -6.49 -2.29 9.63
C ASN A 19 -6.32 -3.52 8.71
N ILE A 20 -5.08 -3.99 8.55
CA ILE A 20 -4.79 -5.18 7.74
C ILE A 20 -5.28 -6.43 8.47
N ILE A 21 -6.23 -7.13 7.86
CA ILE A 21 -6.83 -8.37 8.36
C ILE A 21 -6.63 -9.45 7.31
N VAL A 22 -6.19 -10.64 7.73
CA VAL A 22 -5.99 -11.80 6.85
C VAL A 22 -6.87 -12.95 7.35
N SER A 23 -7.75 -13.44 6.49
CA SER A 23 -8.52 -14.66 6.70
C SER A 23 -7.76 -15.86 6.15
N TYR A 24 -7.09 -16.60 7.03
CA TYR A 24 -6.37 -17.80 6.63
C TYR A 24 -7.30 -18.97 6.26
N GLU A 25 -8.56 -18.94 6.72
CA GLU A 25 -9.57 -19.90 6.30
C GLU A 25 -9.92 -19.69 4.82
N ASP A 26 -10.17 -18.44 4.42
CA ASP A 26 -10.39 -18.07 3.01
C ASP A 26 -9.17 -18.36 2.15
N PHE A 27 -7.97 -18.05 2.64
CA PHE A 27 -6.74 -18.40 1.92
C PHE A 27 -6.63 -19.92 1.68
N LYS A 28 -6.88 -20.75 2.70
CA LYS A 28 -6.82 -22.22 2.60
C LYS A 28 -7.92 -22.80 1.71
N SER A 29 -9.07 -22.13 1.60
CA SER A 29 -10.15 -22.53 0.69
C SER A 29 -9.91 -22.07 -0.77
N GLY A 30 -8.83 -21.33 -1.03
CA GLY A 30 -8.49 -20.79 -2.34
C GLY A 30 -9.28 -19.54 -2.73
N ASN A 31 -9.94 -18.89 -1.76
CA ASN A 31 -10.65 -17.64 -1.98
C ASN A 31 -9.63 -16.48 -2.13
N PRO A 32 -9.64 -15.74 -3.26
CA PRO A 32 -8.69 -14.64 -3.49
C PRO A 32 -8.99 -13.40 -2.63
N TYR A 33 -10.19 -13.29 -2.06
CA TYR A 33 -10.60 -12.18 -1.20
C TYR A 33 -10.29 -12.47 0.27
N ASN A 34 -9.03 -12.81 0.57
CA ASN A 34 -8.63 -13.32 1.88
C ASN A 34 -7.88 -12.28 2.73
N THR A 35 -7.64 -11.07 2.22
CA THR A 35 -7.00 -9.97 2.94
C THR A 35 -7.77 -8.69 2.71
N THR A 36 -8.04 -7.94 3.78
CA THR A 36 -8.66 -6.61 3.70
C THR A 36 -7.83 -5.58 4.46
N PHE A 37 -7.81 -4.34 3.99
CA PHE A 37 -7.16 -3.23 4.66
C PHE A 37 -7.66 -1.87 4.15
N ASN A 38 -7.42 -0.83 4.92
CA ASN A 38 -7.74 0.54 4.52
C ASN A 38 -6.51 1.24 3.94
N VAL A 39 -6.71 1.95 2.84
CA VAL A 39 -5.76 2.93 2.28
C VAL A 39 -6.37 4.32 2.43
N SER A 40 -5.70 5.17 3.20
CA SER A 40 -6.04 6.59 3.35
C SER A 40 -4.96 7.46 2.70
N VAL A 41 -5.37 8.56 2.09
CA VAL A 41 -4.48 9.53 1.47
C VAL A 41 -4.84 10.95 1.88
N ILE A 42 -3.82 11.79 2.06
CA ILE A 42 -3.93 13.24 2.13
C ILE A 42 -3.02 13.81 1.03
N SER A 43 -3.56 14.67 0.18
CA SER A 43 -2.87 15.29 -0.95
C SER A 43 -3.33 16.75 -1.10
N GLY A 44 -2.60 17.65 -0.46
CA GLY A 44 -3.01 19.05 -0.30
C GLY A 44 -4.30 19.15 0.50
N ASN A 45 -5.29 19.86 -0.05
CA ASN A 45 -6.60 20.05 0.59
C ASN A 45 -7.57 18.87 0.39
N TYR A 46 -7.13 17.79 -0.27
CA TYR A 46 -7.97 16.64 -0.57
C TYR A 46 -7.54 15.44 0.26
N SER A 47 -8.51 14.71 0.78
CA SER A 47 -8.29 13.44 1.46
C SER A 47 -9.31 12.41 1.05
N GLY A 48 -8.96 11.14 1.19
CA GLY A 48 -9.87 10.03 0.91
C GLY A 48 -9.41 8.75 1.56
N ILE A 49 -10.33 7.82 1.68
CA ILE A 49 -10.12 6.48 2.23
C ILE A 49 -10.86 5.47 1.35
N SER A 50 -10.22 4.34 1.08
CA SER A 50 -10.82 3.16 0.45
C SER A 50 -10.46 1.93 1.25
N GLU A 51 -11.40 1.02 1.40
CA GLU A 51 -11.10 -0.37 1.74
C GLU A 51 -10.55 -1.06 0.49
N PHE A 52 -9.58 -1.94 0.66
CA PHE A 52 -8.97 -2.77 -0.37
C PHE A 52 -9.26 -4.23 -0.03
N GLU A 53 -9.68 -4.99 -1.03
CA GLU A 53 -9.71 -6.45 -0.98
C GLU A 53 -8.54 -7.00 -1.79
N TYR A 54 -7.84 -7.98 -1.23
CA TYR A 54 -6.58 -8.50 -1.77
C TYR A 54 -6.38 -9.98 -1.47
N ASN A 55 -5.52 -10.61 -2.28
CA ASN A 55 -4.95 -11.91 -1.96
C ASN A 55 -3.66 -11.70 -1.15
N ILE A 56 -3.48 -12.43 -0.04
CA ILE A 56 -2.30 -12.31 0.82
C ILE A 56 -0.97 -12.56 0.08
N GLU A 57 -0.92 -13.46 -0.90
CA GLU A 57 0.29 -13.72 -1.69
C GLU A 57 0.64 -12.54 -2.58
N ASP A 58 -0.36 -11.95 -3.23
CA ASP A 58 -0.18 -10.73 -4.03
C ASP A 58 0.20 -9.54 -3.14
N PHE A 59 -0.35 -9.46 -1.92
CA PHE A 59 0.02 -8.45 -0.93
C PHE A 59 1.49 -8.60 -0.51
N VAL A 60 1.93 -9.83 -0.22
CA VAL A 60 3.33 -10.14 0.10
C VAL A 60 4.25 -9.80 -1.09
N ARG A 61 3.80 -10.04 -2.33
CA ARG A 61 4.53 -9.62 -3.53
C ARG A 61 4.67 -8.10 -3.58
N PHE A 62 3.59 -7.35 -3.39
CA PHE A 62 3.62 -5.89 -3.29
C PHE A 62 4.60 -5.40 -2.21
N VAL A 63 4.61 -6.02 -1.02
CA VAL A 63 5.54 -5.65 0.06
C VAL A 63 7.01 -5.87 -0.33
N LYS A 64 7.31 -6.96 -1.06
CA LYS A 64 8.66 -7.19 -1.59
C LYS A 64 9.02 -6.15 -2.65
N GLU A 65 8.11 -5.88 -3.57
CA GLU A 65 8.31 -4.89 -4.64
C GLU A 65 8.52 -3.47 -4.08
N ILE A 66 7.80 -3.06 -3.03
CA ILE A 66 8.00 -1.75 -2.41
C ILE A 66 9.34 -1.65 -1.68
N LYS A 67 9.81 -2.76 -1.11
CA LYS A 67 11.17 -2.84 -0.56
C LYS A 67 12.23 -2.77 -1.67
N ASP A 68 11.97 -3.41 -2.81
CA ASP A 68 12.84 -3.33 -3.99
C ASP A 68 12.84 -1.92 -4.60
N LEU A 69 11.73 -1.18 -4.54
CA LEU A 69 11.67 0.23 -4.93
C LEU A 69 12.57 1.08 -4.01
N TYR A 70 12.47 0.88 -2.69
CA TYR A 70 13.35 1.56 -1.72
C TYR A 70 14.84 1.23 -1.97
N ASP A 71 15.17 -0.02 -2.31
CA ASP A 71 16.55 -0.45 -2.62
C ASP A 71 17.03 -0.07 -4.03
N PHE A 72 16.30 0.77 -4.79
CA PHE A 72 16.58 1.11 -6.20
C PHE A 72 16.66 -0.09 -7.17
N LYS A 73 16.03 -1.22 -6.84
CA LYS A 73 16.02 -2.43 -7.70
C LYS A 73 14.88 -2.44 -8.71
N THR A 74 13.80 -1.72 -8.43
CA THR A 74 12.72 -1.43 -9.39
C THR A 74 12.43 0.06 -9.43
N LYS A 75 11.74 0.52 -10.49
CA LYS A 75 11.32 1.92 -10.66
C LYS A 75 9.84 2.13 -10.45
N THR A 76 9.04 1.07 -10.47
CA THR A 76 7.59 1.17 -10.42
C THR A 76 7.02 0.02 -9.61
N VAL A 77 6.07 0.35 -8.74
CA VAL A 77 5.27 -0.60 -7.97
C VAL A 77 3.82 -0.13 -7.99
N GLU A 78 2.90 -1.08 -8.07
CA GLU A 78 1.46 -0.82 -8.07
C GLU A 78 0.77 -1.66 -6.99
N LEU A 79 -0.23 -1.06 -6.36
CA LEU A 79 -1.13 -1.69 -5.40
C LEU A 79 -2.55 -1.46 -5.90
N ASN A 80 -3.22 -2.51 -6.36
CA ASN A 80 -4.52 -2.40 -7.04
C ASN A 80 -5.55 -3.29 -6.37
N ASP A 81 -6.59 -2.69 -5.80
CA ASP A 81 -7.74 -3.40 -5.24
C ASP A 81 -8.35 -4.37 -6.26
N ILE A 82 -8.72 -5.58 -5.80
CA ILE A 82 -9.34 -6.59 -6.66
C ILE A 82 -10.75 -6.16 -7.08
N CYS A 83 -11.45 -5.38 -6.25
CA CYS A 83 -12.89 -5.18 -6.37
C CYS A 83 -13.27 -3.90 -7.14
N TYR A 84 -13.16 -2.73 -6.51
CA TYR A 84 -13.74 -1.48 -6.99
C TYR A 84 -12.74 -0.57 -7.72
N GLY A 85 -11.59 -1.12 -8.13
CA GLY A 85 -10.62 -0.45 -9.00
C GLY A 85 -9.81 0.67 -8.33
N SER A 86 -9.84 0.76 -7.00
CA SER A 86 -8.91 1.62 -6.25
C SER A 86 -7.48 1.18 -6.49
N GLY A 87 -6.56 2.13 -6.65
CA GLY A 87 -5.17 1.81 -6.97
C GLY A 87 -4.20 2.90 -6.59
N VAL A 88 -3.00 2.47 -6.21
CA VAL A 88 -1.87 3.34 -5.86
C VAL A 88 -0.65 2.91 -6.68
N LYS A 89 0.04 3.89 -7.25
CA LYS A 89 1.25 3.72 -8.03
C LYS A 89 2.38 4.54 -7.44
N PHE A 90 3.53 3.89 -7.33
CA PHE A 90 4.79 4.48 -6.89
C PHE A 90 5.76 4.50 -8.06
N CYS A 91 6.29 5.68 -8.42
CA CYS A 91 7.27 5.83 -9.49
C CYS A 91 8.53 6.50 -8.94
N LEU A 92 9.62 5.75 -8.88
CA LEU A 92 10.94 6.24 -8.48
C LEU A 92 11.67 6.83 -9.68
N ASP A 93 12.17 8.05 -9.53
CA ASP A 93 13.03 8.70 -10.51
C ASP A 93 14.52 8.39 -10.29
N LYS A 94 15.38 8.93 -11.14
CA LYS A 94 16.84 8.68 -11.08
C LYS A 94 17.54 9.43 -9.94
N THR A 95 16.84 10.31 -9.24
CA THR A 95 17.36 11.20 -8.20
C THR A 95 16.86 10.84 -6.79
N GLY A 96 16.10 9.75 -6.66
CA GLY A 96 15.58 9.30 -5.36
C GLY A 96 14.21 9.87 -5.00
N HIS A 97 13.60 10.69 -5.86
CA HIS A 97 12.22 11.14 -5.64
C HIS A 97 11.24 10.05 -6.09
N VAL A 98 10.17 9.90 -5.34
CA VAL A 98 9.08 8.97 -5.59
C VAL A 98 7.81 9.77 -5.80
N THR A 99 7.23 9.65 -6.98
CA THR A 99 5.86 10.12 -7.23
C THR A 99 4.89 9.05 -6.76
N VAL A 100 4.02 9.42 -5.81
CA VAL A 100 2.93 8.59 -5.31
C VAL A 100 1.64 9.14 -5.91
N SER A 101 0.92 8.31 -6.68
CA SER A 101 -0.27 8.72 -7.41
C SER A 101 -1.29 7.62 -7.43
N GLY A 102 -2.56 7.94 -7.68
CA GLY A 102 -3.58 6.91 -7.74
C GLY A 102 -4.99 7.45 -7.77
N ARG A 103 -5.93 6.52 -7.64
CA ARG A 103 -7.35 6.81 -7.50
C ARG A 103 -7.92 5.92 -6.41
N LEU A 104 -8.63 6.52 -5.46
CA LEU A 104 -9.40 5.78 -4.45
C LEU A 104 -10.89 5.98 -4.72
N TYR A 105 -11.66 4.92 -4.63
CA TYR A 105 -13.12 4.94 -4.68
C TYR A 105 -13.72 4.79 -3.28
N GLY A 106 -14.80 5.52 -3.03
CA GLY A 106 -15.64 5.33 -1.85
C GLY A 106 -16.60 4.15 -2.03
N ILE A 107 -17.49 3.98 -1.05
CA ILE A 107 -18.52 2.92 -1.06
C ILE A 107 -19.29 2.94 -2.38
N ALA A 108 -19.46 1.76 -2.98
CA ALA A 108 -20.16 1.55 -4.24
C ALA A 108 -19.69 2.46 -5.40
N MET A 109 -18.43 2.93 -5.36
CA MET A 109 -17.85 3.88 -6.32
C MET A 109 -18.63 5.20 -6.47
N GLU A 110 -19.46 5.57 -5.47
CA GLU A 110 -20.26 6.80 -5.51
C GLU A 110 -19.38 8.05 -5.58
N HIS A 111 -18.22 7.98 -4.95
CA HIS A 111 -17.23 9.04 -4.92
C HIS A 111 -15.85 8.48 -5.28
N SER A 112 -15.00 9.34 -5.84
CA SER A 112 -13.61 8.99 -6.08
C SER A 112 -12.71 10.20 -5.88
N ILE A 113 -11.50 9.96 -5.42
CA ILE A 113 -10.42 10.95 -5.39
C ILE A 113 -9.29 10.45 -6.29
N THR A 114 -8.80 11.34 -7.16
CA THR A 114 -7.51 11.15 -7.85
C THR A 114 -6.49 12.03 -7.14
N PHE A 115 -5.34 11.45 -6.81
CA PHE A 115 -4.32 12.13 -6.02
C PHE A 115 -2.94 11.96 -6.65
N THR A 116 -2.05 12.90 -6.36
CA THR A 116 -0.62 12.79 -6.66
C THR A 116 0.15 13.67 -5.69
N PHE A 117 1.21 13.13 -5.11
CA PHE A 117 2.21 13.90 -4.37
C PHE A 117 3.60 13.31 -4.60
N ILE A 118 4.62 14.11 -4.30
CA ILE A 118 6.02 13.71 -4.45
C ILE A 118 6.60 13.56 -3.05
N THR A 119 7.39 12.52 -2.89
CA THR A 119 8.20 12.28 -1.70
C THR A 119 9.60 11.83 -2.14
N ASP A 120 10.46 11.51 -1.19
CA ASP A 120 11.73 10.83 -1.44
C ASP A 120 11.80 9.49 -0.70
N GLN A 121 12.95 8.83 -0.83
CA GLN A 121 13.20 7.54 -0.20
C GLN A 121 13.23 7.57 1.33
N THR A 122 13.56 8.70 1.94
CA THR A 122 13.59 8.81 3.40
C THR A 122 12.18 8.62 3.97
N ALA A 123 11.15 9.16 3.31
CA ALA A 123 9.77 8.93 3.69
C ALA A 123 9.27 7.49 3.44
N LEU A 124 9.86 6.76 2.48
CA LEU A 124 9.52 5.36 2.17
C LEU A 124 10.18 4.36 3.12
N GLU A 125 11.26 4.73 3.80
CA GLU A 125 12.07 3.82 4.60
C GLU A 125 11.23 3.11 5.67
N ALA A 126 10.59 3.88 6.55
CA ALA A 126 9.79 3.31 7.64
C ALA A 126 8.63 2.46 7.12
N PHE A 127 7.93 2.95 6.10
CA PHE A 127 6.82 2.25 5.44
C PHE A 127 7.25 0.88 4.91
N SER A 128 8.29 0.86 4.08
CA SER A 128 8.77 -0.36 3.40
C SER A 128 9.38 -1.37 4.39
N ILE A 129 10.21 -0.92 5.33
CA ILE A 129 10.88 -1.80 6.30
C ILE A 129 9.87 -2.43 7.26
N GLN A 130 8.90 -1.65 7.76
CA GLN A 130 7.91 -2.18 8.70
C GLN A 130 6.99 -3.21 8.04
N LEU A 131 6.51 -2.93 6.82
CA LEU A 131 5.73 -3.90 6.04
C LEU A 131 6.52 -5.19 5.79
N TYR A 132 7.78 -5.06 5.33
CA TYR A 132 8.63 -6.21 5.04
C TYR A 132 8.87 -7.07 6.29
N ASN A 133 9.16 -6.44 7.42
CA ASN A 133 9.38 -7.17 8.67
C ASN A 133 8.13 -7.95 9.11
N ASP A 134 6.94 -7.35 9.00
CA ASP A 134 5.72 -7.98 9.48
C ASP A 134 5.16 -9.05 8.54
N PHE A 135 5.25 -8.84 7.22
CA PHE A 135 4.60 -9.72 6.25
C PHE A 135 5.55 -10.66 5.51
N VAL A 136 6.86 -10.38 5.50
CA VAL A 136 7.86 -11.24 4.86
C VAL A 136 8.70 -11.98 5.90
N ILE A 137 9.27 -11.28 6.89
CA ILE A 137 10.17 -11.94 7.86
C ILE A 137 9.38 -12.73 8.91
N LYS A 138 8.44 -12.09 9.60
CA LYS A 138 7.69 -12.74 10.69
C LYS A 138 6.76 -13.84 10.19
N LYS A 139 6.08 -13.63 9.06
CA LYS A 139 5.12 -14.63 8.54
C LYS A 139 5.75 -15.87 7.91
N VAL A 140 7.03 -15.85 7.53
CA VAL A 140 7.77 -17.08 7.12
C VAL A 140 7.79 -18.14 8.25
N GLN A 141 7.45 -17.77 9.49
CA GLN A 141 7.35 -18.68 10.62
C GLN A 141 5.94 -19.28 10.84
N GLU A 142 4.89 -18.75 10.21
CA GLU A 142 3.50 -19.22 10.40
C GLU A 142 2.98 -20.11 9.24
N PHE A 143 3.70 -20.17 8.13
CA PHE A 143 3.38 -21.00 6.95
C PHE A 143 4.18 -22.31 6.88
N ASN A 144 5.05 -22.59 7.86
CA ASN A 144 5.81 -23.85 8.00
C ASN A 144 5.24 -24.71 9.12
#